data_AF-A0A1D8JED4-F1
#
_entry.id   AF-A0A1D8JED4-F1
#
_cell.length_a   1.000
_cell.length_b   1.000
_cell.length_c   1.000
_cell.angle_alpha   90.00
_cell.angle_beta   90.00
_cell.angle_gamma   90.00
#
_symmetry.space_group_name_H-M   'P 1'
#
loop_
_entity.id
_entity.type
_entity.pdbx_description
1 polymer ?
#
loop_
_entity_poly.entity_id
_entity_poly.type
_entity_poly.pdbx_seq_one_letter_code
_entity_poly.pdbx_strand_id
1 'polypeptide(L)'
;MMKNAKEGLSAKEVKEVFGEPLLSDTVDSTETWLYSTPADDTDYKPSLEAVNHQAILDEVVDYELYINFLDNKAYIYSYFYKSGEDVREYQVLPDGAEPSDIQVTTFD
;
A
#
# COMPACT_ATOMS: atom_id res chain seq x y z
N MET A 1 -10.49 -0.22 5.36
CA MET A 1 -9.08 -0.55 5.64
C MET A 1 -8.33 0.57 6.36
N MET A 2 -8.33 1.80 5.84
CA MET A 2 -7.48 2.90 6.35
C MET A 2 -7.65 3.25 7.83
N LYS A 3 -8.86 3.12 8.39
CA LYS A 3 -9.12 3.38 9.84
C LYS A 3 -8.36 2.45 10.80
N ASN A 4 -7.79 1.37 10.28
CA ASN A 4 -7.03 0.40 11.07
C ASN A 4 -5.51 0.54 10.86
N ALA A 5 -5.06 1.42 9.96
CA ALA A 5 -3.64 1.74 9.82
C ALA A 5 -3.17 2.45 11.08
N LYS A 6 -2.19 1.86 11.77
CA LYS A 6 -1.66 2.35 13.02
C LYS A 6 -0.18 1.99 13.11
N GLU A 7 0.65 2.95 13.47
CA GLU A 7 2.07 2.69 13.72
C GLU A 7 2.28 1.70 14.88
N GLY A 8 3.43 1.01 14.86
CA GLY A 8 3.86 0.16 15.97
C GLY A 8 3.17 -1.20 16.03
N LEU A 9 2.29 -1.52 15.06
CA LEU A 9 1.72 -2.85 14.92
C LEU A 9 2.81 -3.85 14.54
N SER A 10 2.80 -5.00 15.20
CA SER A 10 3.62 -6.14 14.79
C SER A 10 3.09 -6.76 13.50
N ALA A 11 3.95 -7.51 12.81
CA ALA A 11 3.59 -8.37 11.69
C ALA A 11 2.31 -9.20 11.94
N LYS A 12 2.15 -9.76 13.16
CA LYS A 12 0.96 -10.53 13.53
C LYS A 12 -0.31 -9.66 13.58
N GLU A 13 -0.23 -8.50 14.23
CA GLU A 13 -1.37 -7.58 14.33
C GLU A 13 -1.76 -7.03 12.96
N VAL A 14 -0.79 -6.75 12.09
CA VAL A 14 -1.06 -6.39 10.69
C VAL A 14 -1.82 -7.51 9.98
N LYS A 15 -1.41 -8.77 10.12
CA LYS A 15 -2.13 -9.90 9.53
C LYS A 15 -3.54 -10.11 10.08
N GLU A 16 -3.75 -9.84 11.37
CA GLU A 16 -5.09 -9.89 11.98
C GLU A 16 -6.03 -8.83 11.39
N VAL A 17 -5.49 -7.67 10.99
CA VAL A 17 -6.26 -6.54 10.45
C VAL A 17 -6.47 -6.63 8.94
N PHE A 18 -5.41 -6.97 8.19
CA PHE A 18 -5.36 -6.89 6.73
C PHE A 18 -5.32 -8.25 6.03
N GLY A 19 -5.09 -9.34 6.78
CA GLY A 19 -4.89 -10.68 6.23
C GLY A 19 -3.44 -10.96 5.84
N GLU A 20 -3.24 -12.02 5.06
CA GLU A 20 -1.92 -12.34 4.50
C GLU A 20 -1.57 -11.39 3.35
N PRO A 21 -0.32 -10.89 3.29
CA PRO A 21 0.10 -10.05 2.18
C PRO A 21 0.16 -10.84 0.88
N LEU A 22 -0.07 -10.14 -0.23
CA LEU A 22 0.09 -10.69 -1.58
C LEU A 22 1.56 -10.94 -1.90
N LEU A 23 2.43 -9.97 -1.54
CA LEU A 23 3.88 -10.08 -1.62
C LEU A 23 4.51 -9.56 -0.32
N SER A 24 5.64 -10.13 0.07
CA SER A 24 6.45 -9.64 1.19
C SER A 24 7.92 -9.92 0.93
N ASP A 25 8.77 -8.91 0.99
CA ASP A 25 10.23 -9.05 0.88
C ASP A 25 10.95 -7.87 1.55
N THR A 26 12.27 -7.92 1.63
CA THR A 26 13.10 -6.80 2.04
C THR A 26 13.52 -5.98 0.81
N VAL A 27 12.99 -4.77 0.68
CA VAL A 27 13.36 -3.80 -0.38
C VAL A 27 14.09 -2.63 0.28
N ASP A 28 15.25 -2.25 -0.24
CA ASP A 28 16.08 -1.16 0.30
C ASP A 28 16.33 -1.27 1.82
N SER A 29 16.66 -2.48 2.29
CA SER A 29 16.89 -2.80 3.72
C SER A 29 15.65 -2.66 4.62
N THR A 30 14.46 -2.55 4.03
CA THR A 30 13.18 -2.39 4.73
C THR A 30 12.26 -3.56 4.38
N GLU A 31 11.77 -4.29 5.40
CA GLU A 31 10.74 -5.30 5.17
C GLU A 31 9.46 -4.59 4.70
N THR A 32 8.96 -5.01 3.54
CA THR A 32 7.85 -4.36 2.84
C THR A 32 6.84 -5.39 2.42
N TRP A 33 5.60 -5.16 2.79
CA TRP A 33 4.47 -6.03 2.46
C TRP A 33 3.50 -5.29 1.55
N LEU A 34 3.01 -5.98 0.53
CA LEU A 34 2.02 -5.47 -0.41
C LEU A 34 0.71 -6.23 -0.26
N TYR A 35 -0.37 -5.47 -0.22
CA TYR A 35 -1.74 -5.93 -0.28
C TYR A 35 -2.43 -5.26 -1.46
N SER A 36 -3.26 -5.99 -2.21
CA SER A 36 -4.16 -5.39 -3.21
C SER A 36 -5.49 -6.12 -3.17
N THR A 37 -6.51 -5.55 -3.83
CA THR A 37 -7.67 -6.38 -4.16
C THR A 37 -7.25 -7.53 -5.07
N PRO A 38 -7.96 -8.67 -5.01
CA PRO A 38 -7.79 -9.71 -6.02
C PRO A 38 -8.08 -9.08 -7.38
N ALA A 39 -7.13 -9.15 -8.31
CA ALA A 39 -7.42 -8.88 -9.69
C ALA A 39 -8.29 -10.04 -10.23
N ASP A 40 -9.43 -9.73 -10.83
CA ASP A 40 -10.22 -10.72 -11.57
C ASP A 40 -9.48 -11.18 -12.85
N ASP A 41 -8.44 -10.43 -13.26
CA ASP A 41 -7.66 -10.63 -14.46
C ASP A 41 -6.24 -11.15 -14.17
N THR A 42 -5.74 -12.01 -15.07
CA THR A 42 -4.48 -12.75 -14.94
C THR A 42 -3.22 -11.94 -15.27
N ASP A 43 -3.36 -10.73 -15.82
CA ASP A 43 -2.22 -9.91 -16.25
C ASP A 43 -1.69 -8.94 -15.17
N TYR A 44 -2.36 -8.84 -14.02
CA TYR A 44 -1.85 -8.06 -12.89
C TYR A 44 -0.58 -8.69 -12.31
N LYS A 45 0.53 -7.94 -12.42
CA LYS A 45 1.84 -8.32 -11.90
C LYS A 45 2.23 -7.35 -10.79
N PRO A 46 1.95 -7.68 -9.52
CA PRO A 46 2.35 -6.83 -8.39
C PRO A 46 3.88 -6.74 -8.31
N SER A 47 4.39 -5.60 -7.84
CA SER A 47 5.81 -5.36 -7.61
C SER A 47 6.00 -4.67 -6.25
N LEU A 48 7.10 -4.98 -5.56
CA LEU A 48 7.49 -4.22 -4.36
C LEU A 48 8.35 -2.99 -4.71
N GLU A 49 8.79 -2.86 -5.97
CA GLU A 49 9.66 -1.78 -6.43
C GLU A 49 8.89 -0.59 -7.01
N ALA A 50 7.65 -0.80 -7.47
CA ALA A 50 6.85 0.23 -8.12
C ALA A 50 5.35 -0.06 -8.04
N VAL A 51 4.58 1.01 -7.81
CA VAL A 51 3.10 0.97 -7.83
C VAL A 51 2.60 0.78 -9.25
N ASN A 52 1.66 -0.14 -9.45
CA ASN A 52 1.03 -0.33 -10.76
C ASN A 52 -0.12 0.66 -10.99
N HIS A 53 0.23 1.94 -11.20
CA HIS A 53 -0.75 3.00 -11.40
C HIS A 53 -1.77 2.68 -12.51
N GLN A 54 -1.32 2.09 -13.63
CA GLN A 54 -2.20 1.75 -14.74
C GLN A 54 -3.25 0.71 -14.35
N ALA A 55 -2.87 -0.33 -13.58
CA ALA A 55 -3.82 -1.31 -13.09
C ALA A 55 -4.88 -0.70 -12.14
N ILE A 56 -4.50 0.31 -11.36
CA ILE A 56 -5.44 1.06 -10.50
C ILE A 56 -6.37 1.93 -11.35
N LEU A 57 -5.85 2.61 -12.37
CA LEU A 57 -6.61 3.48 -13.26
C LEU A 57 -7.60 2.71 -14.15
N ASP A 58 -7.16 1.57 -14.66
CA ASP A 58 -7.97 0.64 -15.47
C ASP A 58 -8.92 -0.21 -14.61
N GLU A 59 -8.91 -0.01 -13.28
CA GLU A 59 -9.77 -0.73 -12.32
C GLU A 59 -9.57 -2.26 -12.36
N VAL A 60 -8.37 -2.70 -12.74
CA VAL A 60 -7.92 -4.11 -12.62
C VAL A 60 -7.71 -4.47 -11.15
N VAL A 61 -7.24 -3.50 -10.36
CA VAL A 61 -7.22 -3.54 -8.89
C VAL A 61 -7.83 -2.25 -8.34
N ASP A 62 -8.57 -2.34 -7.24
CA ASP A 62 -9.14 -1.15 -6.60
C ASP A 62 -8.08 -0.32 -5.86
N TYR A 63 -7.03 -1.00 -5.35
CA TYR A 63 -5.94 -0.37 -4.62
C TYR A 63 -4.69 -1.23 -4.54
N GLU A 64 -3.57 -0.57 -4.20
CA GLU A 64 -2.37 -1.20 -3.66
C GLU A 64 -2.03 -0.57 -2.29
N LEU A 65 -1.71 -1.40 -1.31
CA LEU A 65 -1.31 -0.98 0.04
C LEU A 65 0.06 -1.56 0.36
N TYR A 66 1.03 -0.67 0.53
CA TYR A 66 2.37 -1.01 0.99
C TYR A 66 2.47 -0.72 2.49
N ILE A 67 3.00 -1.69 3.23
CA ILE A 67 3.30 -1.55 4.65
C ILE A 67 4.77 -1.83 4.84
N ASN A 68 5.52 -0.82 5.28
CA ASN A 68 6.93 -0.95 5.60
C ASN A 68 7.11 -1.19 7.10
N PHE A 69 8.08 -2.05 7.43
CA PHE A 69 8.41 -2.44 8.79
C PHE A 69 9.83 -2.02 9.16
N LEU A 70 9.97 -1.44 10.34
CA LEU A 70 11.23 -1.09 10.97
C LEU A 70 11.24 -1.72 12.37
N ASP A 71 12.32 -2.39 12.74
CA ASP A 71 12.42 -3.11 14.03
C ASP A 71 11.23 -4.07 14.30
N ASN A 72 10.74 -4.75 13.24
CA ASN A 72 9.57 -5.64 13.25
C ASN A 72 8.22 -4.96 13.57
N LYS A 73 8.15 -3.64 13.41
CA LYS A 73 6.96 -2.82 13.62
C LYS A 73 6.59 -2.06 12.35
N ALA A 74 5.32 -2.11 11.98
CA ALA A 74 4.80 -1.32 10.87
C ALA A 74 4.98 0.17 11.20
N TYR A 75 5.61 0.92 10.30
CA TYR A 75 5.97 2.32 10.53
C TYR A 75 5.51 3.24 9.40
N ILE A 76 5.36 2.76 8.16
CA ILE A 76 4.76 3.50 7.05
C ILE A 76 3.66 2.65 6.40
N TYR A 77 2.56 3.32 6.06
CA TYR A 77 1.49 2.79 5.23
C TYR A 77 1.33 3.70 4.02
N SER A 78 1.44 3.15 2.82
CA SER A 78 1.18 3.87 1.55
C SER A 78 0.05 3.19 0.81
N TYR A 79 -1.11 3.84 0.75
CA TYR A 79 -2.33 3.34 0.13
C TYR A 79 -2.62 4.09 -1.17
N PHE A 80 -2.50 3.40 -2.29
CA PHE A 80 -2.71 3.93 -3.63
C PHE A 80 -4.09 3.52 -4.16
N TYR A 81 -4.86 4.49 -4.66
CA TYR A 81 -6.21 4.27 -5.15
C TYR A 81 -6.61 5.28 -6.21
N LYS A 82 -7.59 4.90 -7.03
CA LYS A 82 -8.15 5.77 -8.07
C LYS A 82 -9.05 6.86 -7.46
N SER A 83 -8.90 8.09 -7.92
CA SER A 83 -9.78 9.22 -7.61
C SER A 83 -10.00 10.05 -8.87
N GLY A 84 -11.17 9.88 -9.50
CA GLY A 84 -11.43 10.46 -10.81
C GLY A 84 -10.57 9.81 -11.88
N GLU A 85 -9.79 10.62 -12.60
CA GLU A 85 -8.83 10.16 -13.62
C GLU A 85 -7.41 10.00 -13.05
N ASP A 86 -7.20 10.22 -11.75
CA ASP A 86 -5.88 10.17 -11.11
C ASP A 86 -5.73 9.01 -10.13
N VAL A 87 -4.49 8.62 -9.85
CA VAL A 87 -4.10 7.83 -8.68
C VAL A 87 -3.65 8.78 -7.57
N ARG A 88 -4.19 8.55 -6.37
CA ARG A 88 -3.81 9.24 -5.15
C ARG A 88 -3.14 8.27 -4.18
N GLU A 89 -2.22 8.79 -3.39
CA GLU A 89 -1.59 8.12 -2.27
C GLU A 89 -2.11 8.72 -0.96
N TYR A 90 -2.75 7.89 -0.15
CA TYR A 90 -2.95 8.17 1.26
C TYR A 90 -1.81 7.54 2.06
N GLN A 91 -1.03 8.37 2.73
CA GLN A 91 0.15 7.94 3.47
C GLN A 91 -0.02 8.18 4.97
N VAL A 92 0.31 7.18 5.77
CA VAL A 92 0.48 7.29 7.23
C VAL A 92 1.97 7.15 7.51
N LEU A 93 2.56 8.23 8.01
CA LEU A 93 3.97 8.35 8.37
C LEU A 93 4.18 8.12 9.87
N PRO A 94 5.40 7.80 10.32
CA PRO A 94 5.71 7.64 11.72
C PRO A 94 5.59 8.94 12.53
N ASP A 95 5.60 8.79 13.86
CA ASP A 95 5.73 9.87 14.86
C ASP A 95 4.54 10.82 14.96
N GLY A 96 3.35 10.36 14.57
CA GLY A 96 2.13 11.16 14.68
C GLY A 96 2.09 12.33 13.69
N ALA A 97 2.85 12.24 12.60
CA ALA A 97 2.65 13.10 11.45
C ALA A 97 1.20 12.95 10.94
N GLU A 98 0.57 14.08 10.61
CA GLU A 98 -0.77 14.04 10.03
C GLU A 98 -0.73 13.25 8.71
N PRO A 99 -1.64 12.28 8.52
CA PRO A 99 -1.70 11.55 7.27
C PRO A 99 -1.88 12.50 6.09
N SER A 100 -1.20 12.22 4.99
CA SER A 100 -1.31 13.02 3.77
C SER A 100 -2.07 12.25 2.69
N ASP A 101 -2.89 12.96 1.94
CA ASP A 101 -3.59 12.45 0.76
C ASP A 101 -3.16 13.29 -0.45
N ILE A 102 -2.27 12.75 -1.28
CA ILE A 102 -1.65 13.46 -2.40
C ILE A 102 -1.92 12.75 -3.72
N GLN A 103 -2.05 13.54 -4.80
CA GLN A 103 -2.08 13.00 -6.15
C GLN A 103 -0.66 12.59 -6.57
N VAL A 104 -0.50 11.36 -7.07
CA VAL A 104 0.81 10.79 -7.42
C VAL A 104 0.97 10.47 -8.91
N THR A 105 -0.13 10.40 -9.67
CA THR A 105 -0.09 10.47 -11.14
C THR A 105 -0.50 11.85 -11.62
N THR A 106 0.21 12.35 -12.61
CA THR A 106 -0.21 13.53 -13.39
C THR A 106 -0.43 13.06 -14.81
N PHE A 107 -1.63 13.30 -15.35
CA PHE A 107 -1.89 13.23 -16.78
C PHE A 107 -1.74 14.64 -17.35
N ASP A 108 -0.70 14.83 -18.16
CA ASP A 108 -0.58 16.00 -19.07
C ASP A 108 -1.36 15.73 -20.37
#